data_AF-A0A800CIQ3-F1
#
_entry.id   AF-A0A800CIQ3-F1
#
_cell.length_a   1.000
_cell.length_b   1.000
_cell.length_c   1.000
_cell.angle_alpha   90.00
_cell.angle_beta   90.00
_cell.angle_gamma   90.00
#
_symmetry.space_group_name_H-M   'P 1'
#
loop_
_entity.id
_entity.type
_entity.pdbx_description
1 polymer ?
#
loop_
_entity_poly.entity_id
_entity_poly.type
_entity_poly.pdbx_seq_one_letter_code
_entity_poly.pdbx_strand_id
1 'polypeptide(L)'
;MESIVKSYVGELKHTLDLLDEAVINEAIHTLHQARLNDRQVFVMGNGGSAATAVHFVGDVAKNTRVDGLPRFRMICLNDNITAFSAYANDEGYENVFVQ
;
A
#
# COMPACT_ATOMS: atom_id res chain seq x y z
N MET A 1 -5.43 37.12 -1.30
CA MET A 1 -5.67 35.68 -1.56
C MET A 1 -4.44 34.95 -1.06
N GLU A 2 -4.60 34.06 -0.09
CA GLU A 2 -3.47 33.26 0.40
C GLU A 2 -2.94 32.37 -0.73
N SER A 3 -1.63 32.15 -0.77
CA SER A 3 -1.03 31.34 -1.83
C SER A 3 -1.47 29.89 -1.66
N ILE A 4 -2.05 29.28 -2.71
CA ILE A 4 -2.45 27.86 -2.72
C ILE A 4 -1.29 26.96 -2.31
N VAL A 5 -0.07 27.28 -2.78
CA VAL A 5 1.15 26.53 -2.42
C VAL A 5 1.42 26.61 -0.91
N LYS A 6 1.27 27.79 -0.30
CA LYS A 6 1.47 27.94 1.15
C LYS A 6 0.42 27.18 1.96
N SER A 7 -0.85 27.21 1.54
CA SER A 7 -1.93 26.45 2.18
C SER A 7 -1.65 24.95 2.12
N TYR A 8 -1.41 24.43 0.91
CA TYR A 8 -1.15 23.01 0.70
C TYR A 8 0.05 22.50 1.50
N VAL A 9 1.17 23.22 1.49
CA VAL A 9 2.37 22.84 2.25
C VAL A 9 2.11 22.91 3.76
N GLY A 10 1.35 23.89 4.23
CA GLY A 10 0.95 24.00 5.64
C GLY A 10 0.08 22.83 6.08
N GLU A 11 -0.95 22.49 5.31
CA GLU A 11 -1.85 21.36 5.55
C GLU A 11 -1.10 20.03 5.53
N LEU A 12 -0.19 19.83 4.58
CA LEU A 12 0.61 18.62 4.50
C LEU A 12 1.49 18.45 5.75
N LYS A 13 2.17 19.51 6.20
CA LYS A 13 2.99 19.45 7.42
C LYS A 13 2.14 19.13 8.63
N HIS A 14 1.02 19.82 8.79
CA HIS A 14 0.11 19.54 9.90
C HIS A 14 -0.39 18.09 9.88
N THR A 15 -0.72 17.55 8.70
CA THR A 15 -1.11 16.15 8.55
C THR A 15 0.01 15.19 8.94
N LEU A 16 1.26 15.50 8.60
CA LEU A 16 2.42 14.69 8.99
C LEU A 16 2.67 14.76 10.50
N ASP A 17 2.46 15.92 11.13
CA ASP A 17 2.60 16.09 12.59
C ASP A 17 1.58 15.28 13.40
N LEU A 18 0.46 14.86 12.77
CA LEU A 18 -0.58 14.02 13.37
C LEU A 18 -0.26 12.51 13.30
N LEU A 19 0.82 12.12 12.62
CA LEU A 19 1.19 10.71 12.51
C LEU A 19 1.70 10.18 13.86
N ASP A 20 1.09 9.09 14.32
CA ASP A 20 1.55 8.37 15.51
C ASP A 20 2.69 7.41 15.12
N GLU A 21 3.89 7.70 15.62
CA GLU A 21 5.09 6.89 15.40
C GLU A 21 4.90 5.44 15.87
N ALA A 22 4.16 5.21 16.97
CA ALA A 22 3.94 3.87 17.50
C ALA A 22 3.14 3.01 16.52
N VAL A 23 2.10 3.59 15.90
CA VAL A 23 1.26 2.91 14.89
C VAL A 23 2.07 2.58 13.63
N ILE A 24 2.94 3.49 13.19
CA ILE A 24 3.83 3.24 12.05
C ILE A 24 4.80 2.09 12.36
N ASN A 25 5.41 2.11 13.55
CA ASN A 25 6.31 1.05 13.98
C ASN A 25 5.61 -0.31 14.09
N GLU A 26 4.36 -0.34 14.55
CA GLU A 26 3.55 -1.56 14.58
C GLU A 26 3.30 -2.12 13.17
N ALA A 27 2.97 -1.26 12.21
CA ALA A 27 2.79 -1.65 10.81
C ALA A 27 4.09 -2.22 10.21
N ILE A 28 5.23 -1.55 10.44
CA ILE A 28 6.55 -2.01 10.00
C ILE A 28 6.87 -3.39 10.62
N HIS A 29 6.66 -3.52 11.94
CA HIS A 29 6.93 -4.77 12.64
C HIS A 29 6.04 -5.91 12.11
N THR A 30 4.76 -5.66 11.87
CA THR A 30 3.82 -6.65 11.33
C THR A 30 4.26 -7.14 9.95
N LEU A 31 4.63 -6.23 9.06
CA LEU A 31 5.14 -6.58 7.73
C LEU A 31 6.46 -7.35 7.84
N HIS A 32 7.38 -6.92 8.71
CA HIS A 32 8.65 -7.60 8.90
C HIS A 32 8.46 -9.03 9.45
N GLN A 33 7.54 -9.24 10.39
CA GLN A 33 7.20 -10.58 10.86
C GLN A 33 6.58 -11.43 9.74
N ALA A 34 5.72 -10.86 8.89
CA ALA A 34 5.20 -11.59 7.74
C ALA A 34 6.32 -12.05 6.80
N ARG A 35 7.30 -11.18 6.52
CA ARG A 35 8.51 -11.51 5.75
C ARG A 35 9.32 -12.64 6.36
N LEU A 36 9.65 -12.54 7.65
CA LEU A 36 10.48 -13.54 8.33
C LEU A 36 9.81 -14.92 8.40
N ASN A 37 8.48 -14.94 8.48
CA ASN A 37 7.68 -16.16 8.54
C ASN A 37 7.17 -16.64 7.17
N ASP A 38 7.77 -16.17 6.06
CA ASP A 38 7.42 -16.52 4.67
C ASP A 38 5.93 -16.39 4.32
N ARG A 39 5.26 -15.39 4.91
CA ARG A 39 3.82 -15.14 4.68
C ARG A 39 3.60 -14.27 3.44
N GLN A 40 2.48 -14.53 2.77
CA GLN A 40 2.00 -13.68 1.69
C GLN A 40 1.29 -12.45 2.26
N VAL A 41 1.66 -11.26 1.76
CA VAL A 41 0.95 -10.01 2.00
C VAL A 41 0.17 -9.64 0.75
N PHE A 42 -1.08 -9.24 0.92
CA PHE A 42 -1.93 -8.70 -0.14
C PHE A 42 -2.13 -7.22 0.11
N VAL A 43 -1.95 -6.41 -0.94
CA VAL A 43 -2.12 -4.96 -0.88
C VAL A 43 -3.17 -4.57 -1.91
N MET A 44 -4.05 -3.64 -1.57
CA MET A 44 -5.14 -3.20 -2.44
C MET A 44 -5.55 -1.77 -2.09
N GLY A 45 -6.19 -1.09 -3.04
CA GLY A 45 -6.76 0.22 -2.81
C GLY A 45 -7.67 0.68 -3.94
N ASN A 46 -8.40 1.76 -3.71
CA ASN A 46 -9.29 2.39 -4.68
C ASN A 46 -8.74 3.75 -5.13
N GLY A 47 -8.99 4.13 -6.39
CA GLY A 47 -8.57 5.43 -6.93
C GLY A 47 -7.05 5.66 -6.81
N GLY A 48 -6.64 6.81 -6.27
CA GLY A 48 -5.22 7.10 -6.03
C GLY A 48 -4.52 6.10 -5.09
N SER A 49 -5.25 5.48 -4.17
CA SER A 49 -4.71 4.44 -3.30
C SER A 49 -4.41 3.15 -4.07
N ALA A 50 -5.08 2.87 -5.19
CA ALA A 50 -4.73 1.76 -6.08
C ALA A 50 -3.33 1.95 -6.67
N ALA A 51 -3.05 3.15 -7.19
CA ALA A 51 -1.72 3.49 -7.70
C ALA A 51 -0.65 3.43 -6.60
N THR A 52 -0.99 3.89 -5.39
CA THR A 52 -0.11 3.79 -4.21
C THR A 52 0.16 2.33 -3.83
N ALA A 53 -0.86 1.46 -3.85
CA ALA A 53 -0.73 0.04 -3.55
C ALA A 53 0.20 -0.68 -4.54
N VAL A 54 0.00 -0.45 -5.85
CA VAL A 54 0.86 -0.99 -6.91
C VAL A 54 2.30 -0.51 -6.74
N HIS A 55 2.49 0.80 -6.53
CA HIS A 55 3.82 1.37 -6.32
C HIS A 55 4.49 0.80 -5.07
N PHE A 56 3.76 0.69 -3.97
CA PHE A 56 4.25 0.16 -2.70
C PHE A 56 4.77 -1.28 -2.85
N VAL A 57 4.02 -2.16 -3.51
CA VAL A 57 4.47 -3.55 -3.75
C VAL A 57 5.76 -3.57 -4.58
N GLY A 58 5.85 -2.73 -5.62
CA GLY A 58 7.07 -2.59 -6.42
C GLY A 58 8.27 -2.10 -5.62
N ASP A 59 8.09 -1.06 -4.81
CA ASP A 59 9.13 -0.50 -3.95
C ASP A 59 9.60 -1.50 -2.91
N VAL A 60 8.68 -2.20 -2.24
CA VAL A 60 9.05 -3.22 -1.25
C VAL A 60 9.85 -4.32 -1.92
N ALA A 61 9.41 -4.83 -3.08
CA ALA A 61 10.10 -5.91 -3.78
C ALA A 61 11.55 -5.53 -4.19
N LYS A 62 11.78 -4.26 -4.53
CA LYS A 62 13.09 -3.77 -4.99
C LYS A 62 13.98 -3.27 -3.85
N ASN A 63 13.46 -2.40 -2.99
CA ASN A 63 14.24 -1.54 -2.11
C ASN A 63 14.48 -2.14 -0.72
N THR A 64 13.79 -3.22 -0.35
CA THR A 64 13.94 -3.87 0.97
C THR A 64 14.83 -5.13 0.95
N ARG A 65 15.53 -5.35 -0.16
CA ARG A 65 16.48 -6.46 -0.33
C ARG A 65 17.70 -6.24 0.57
N VAL A 66 17.94 -7.19 1.46
CA VAL A 66 19.04 -7.19 2.42
C VAL A 66 19.59 -8.61 2.46
N ASP A 67 20.91 -8.74 2.37
CA ASP A 67 21.56 -10.05 2.44
C ASP A 67 21.30 -10.71 3.80
N GLY A 68 21.01 -12.01 3.78
CA GLY A 68 20.65 -12.76 4.98
C GLY A 68 19.19 -12.66 5.42
N LEU A 69 18.37 -11.81 4.78
CA LEU A 69 16.92 -11.77 5.01
C LEU A 69 16.13 -12.37 3.83
N PRO A 70 15.04 -13.11 4.06
CA PRO A 70 14.16 -13.57 2.98
C PRO A 70 13.57 -12.38 2.23
N ARG A 71 13.06 -12.57 1.01
CA ARG A 71 12.36 -11.48 0.30
C ARG A 71 10.93 -11.35 0.82
N PHE A 72 10.35 -10.16 0.72
CA PHE A 72 8.92 -10.01 0.92
C PHE A 72 8.15 -10.75 -0.19
N ARG A 73 7.10 -11.45 0.22
CA ARG A 73 6.09 -11.99 -0.68
C ARG A 73 4.88 -11.07 -0.65
N MET A 74 4.76 -10.20 -1.65
CA MET A 74 3.63 -9.26 -1.76
C MET A 74 2.99 -9.34 -3.13
N ILE A 75 1.66 -9.22 -3.17
CA ILE A 75 0.87 -9.13 -4.40
C ILE A 75 -0.07 -7.93 -4.25
N CYS A 76 -0.13 -7.09 -5.29
CA CYS A 76 -1.15 -6.06 -5.37
C CYS A 76 -2.39 -6.62 -6.10
N LEU A 77 -3.56 -6.58 -5.47
CA LEU A 77 -4.79 -7.08 -6.08
C LEU A 77 -5.28 -6.17 -7.21
N ASN A 78 -4.74 -4.95 -7.32
CA ASN A 78 -5.02 -4.03 -8.43
C ASN A 78 -4.23 -4.37 -9.72
N ASP A 79 -3.19 -5.21 -9.68
CA ASP A 79 -2.31 -5.45 -10.84
C ASP A 79 -2.98 -6.27 -11.94
N ASN A 80 -3.85 -7.21 -11.57
CA ASN A 80 -4.54 -8.06 -12.54
C ASN A 80 -5.81 -7.37 -13.03
N ILE A 81 -5.65 -6.41 -13.95
CA ILE A 81 -6.78 -5.63 -14.47
C ILE A 81 -7.86 -6.51 -15.11
N THR A 82 -7.48 -7.61 -15.75
CA THR A 82 -8.43 -8.55 -16.37
C THR A 82 -9.33 -9.18 -15.32
N ALA A 83 -8.77 -9.71 -14.23
CA ALA A 83 -9.55 -10.27 -13.12
C ALA A 83 -10.35 -9.17 -12.41
N PHE A 84 -9.70 -8.04 -12.10
CA PHE A 84 -10.34 -6.91 -11.44
C PHE A 84 -11.59 -6.44 -12.19
N SER A 85 -11.50 -6.21 -13.50
CA SER A 85 -12.63 -5.74 -14.30
C SER A 85 -13.70 -6.81 -14.50
N ALA A 86 -13.32 -8.08 -14.58
CA ALA A 86 -14.27 -9.18 -14.68
C ALA A 86 -15.12 -9.29 -13.40
N TYR A 87 -14.48 -9.30 -12.23
CA TYR A 87 -15.21 -9.29 -10.96
C TYR A 87 -16.08 -8.04 -10.79
N ALA A 88 -15.56 -6.86 -11.13
CA ALA A 88 -16.33 -5.62 -11.06
C ALA A 88 -17.61 -5.67 -11.93
N ASN A 89 -17.52 -6.26 -13.12
CA ASN A 89 -18.62 -6.32 -14.08
C ASN A 89 -19.61 -7.44 -13.77
N ASP A 90 -19.10 -8.65 -13.49
CA ASP A 90 -19.90 -9.87 -13.41
C ASP A 90 -20.43 -10.12 -11.99
N GLU A 91 -19.68 -9.68 -10.97
CA GLU A 91 -19.97 -9.93 -9.56
C GLU A 91 -20.18 -8.65 -8.74
N GLY A 92 -19.88 -7.47 -9.29
CA GLY A 92 -20.01 -6.17 -8.60
C GLY A 92 -18.67 -5.64 -8.06
N TYR A 93 -18.53 -4.32 -8.04
CA TYR A 93 -17.28 -3.65 -7.65
C TYR A 93 -16.85 -3.97 -6.20
N GLU A 94 -17.81 -4.23 -5.31
CA GLU A 94 -17.57 -4.64 -3.93
C GLU A 94 -16.82 -5.97 -3.80
N ASN A 95 -16.79 -6.80 -4.86
CA ASN A 95 -16.19 -8.12 -4.85
C ASN A 95 -14.78 -8.18 -5.47
N VAL A 96 -14.25 -7.05 -5.97
CA VAL A 96 -13.00 -7.00 -6.76
C VAL A 96 -11.72 -7.42 -6.01
N PHE A 97 -11.78 -7.55 -4.68
CA PHE A 97 -10.63 -7.92 -3.85
C PHE A 97 -10.87 -9.12 -2.91
N VAL A 98 -12.04 -9.75 -2.97
CA VAL A 98 -12.46 -10.75 -1.97
C VAL A 98 -12.14 -12.18 -2.41
N GLN A 99 -12.11 -12.42 -3.72
CA GLN A 99 -11.99 -13.75 -4.33
C GLN A 99 -10.55 -14.28 -4.37
#